data_AF-A0A955A5G3-F1
#
_entry.id   AF-A0A955A5G3-F1
#
_cell.length_a   1.000
_cell.length_b   1.000
_cell.length_c   1.000
_cell.angle_alpha   90.00
_cell.angle_beta   90.00
_cell.angle_gamma   90.00
#
_symmetry.space_group_name_H-M   'P 1'
#
loop_
_entity.id
_entity.type
_entity.pdbx_description
1 polymer ?
#
loop_
_entity_poly.entity_id
_entity_poly.type
_entity_poly.pdbx_seq_one_letter_code
_entity_poly.pdbx_strand_id
1 'polypeptide(L)' 'YRYRRSKTEPALSKDSQARPLWARFYEIESNRPIFSDRDGVAKYDIEEIGGERRGGYTWYGTWGATVLNDYAKWPFRDKQ' A
#
# COMPACT_ATOMS: atom_id res chain seq x y z
N TYR A 1 -7.24 7.38 -0.67
CA TYR A 1 -5.94 7.93 -0.22
C TYR A 1 -5.02 8.02 -1.41
N ARG A 2 -4.14 9.02 -1.45
CA ARG A 2 -3.07 9.18 -2.42
C ARG A 2 -1.73 8.93 -1.74
N TYR A 3 -0.89 8.12 -2.36
CA TYR A 3 0.46 7.86 -1.91
C TYR A 3 1.48 8.66 -2.73
N ARG A 4 2.45 9.26 -2.05
CA ARG A 4 3.64 9.87 -2.64
C ARG A 4 4.85 9.51 -1.79
N ARG A 5 5.94 9.12 -2.43
CA ARG A 5 7.21 8.97 -1.73
C ARG A 5 7.69 10.33 -1.29
N SER A 6 7.93 10.47 0.01
CA SER A 6 8.41 11.72 0.60
C SER A 6 9.28 11.42 1.80
N LYS A 7 10.36 12.20 1.93
CA LYS A 7 11.23 12.16 3.11
C LYS A 7 10.72 13.08 4.22
N THR A 8 10.05 14.17 3.86
CA THR A 8 9.67 15.26 4.78
C THR A 8 8.16 15.41 4.93
N GLU A 9 7.44 15.50 3.81
CA GLU A 9 5.97 15.57 3.80
C GLU A 9 5.32 14.22 4.13
N PRO A 10 4.07 14.22 4.60
CA PRO A 10 3.28 13.01 4.76
C PRO A 10 3.22 12.21 3.45
N ALA A 11 3.52 10.92 3.54
CA ALA A 11 3.58 10.03 2.38
C ALA A 11 2.18 9.60 1.93
N LEU A 12 1.20 9.63 2.83
CA LEU A 12 -0.18 9.20 2.57
C LEU A 12 -1.18 10.30 2.94
N SER A 13 -1.99 10.74 1.98
CA SER A 13 -3.01 11.77 2.20
C SER A 13 -4.40 11.32 1.76
N LYS A 14 -5.45 11.82 2.43
CA LYS A 14 -6.84 11.52 2.03
C LYS A 14 -7.12 12.16 0.67
N ASP A 15 -7.64 11.35 -0.24
CA ASP A 15 -8.00 11.75 -1.60
C ASP A 15 -9.06 10.76 -2.08
N SER A 16 -10.26 11.27 -2.38
CA SER A 16 -11.41 10.50 -2.84
C SER A 16 -11.38 10.20 -4.34
N GLN A 17 -10.55 10.91 -5.10
CA GLN A 17 -10.36 10.72 -6.54
C GLN A 17 -9.12 9.86 -6.85
N ALA A 18 -8.40 9.41 -5.82
CA ALA A 18 -7.25 8.55 -5.99
C ALA A 18 -7.66 7.13 -6.40
N ARG A 19 -6.84 6.52 -7.27
CA ARG A 19 -6.98 5.10 -7.63
C ARG A 19 -6.81 4.20 -6.39
N PRO A 20 -7.38 2.99 -6.39
CA PRO A 20 -7.14 2.01 -5.35
C PRO A 20 -5.64 1.80 -5.09
N LEU A 21 -5.28 1.66 -3.82
CA LEU A 21 -3.93 1.42 -3.37
C LEU A 21 -3.88 0.14 -2.56
N TRP A 22 -2.77 -0.56 -2.69
CA TRP A 22 -2.41 -1.73 -1.89
C TRP A 22 -1.09 -1.46 -1.21
N ALA A 23 -0.97 -1.88 0.04
CA ALA A 23 0.31 -1.88 0.74
C ALA A 23 1.24 -2.93 0.12
N ARG A 24 2.54 -2.76 0.32
CA ARG A 24 3.54 -3.72 -0.15
C ARG A 24 3.56 -4.98 0.70
N PHE A 25 3.29 -4.82 2.00
CA PHE A 25 3.27 -5.90 2.98
C PHE A 25 2.03 -5.78 3.85
N TYR A 26 1.55 -6.94 4.27
CA TYR A 26 0.40 -7.10 5.15
C TYR A 26 0.78 -8.07 6.26
N GLU A 27 0.32 -7.79 7.47
CA GLU A 27 0.39 -8.71 8.59
C GLU A 27 -0.47 -9.96 8.28
N ILE A 28 0.08 -11.13 8.55
CA ILE A 28 -0.62 -12.40 8.40
C ILE A 28 -1.79 -12.42 9.40
N GLU A 29 -2.88 -13.11 9.06
CA GLU A 29 -4.12 -13.19 9.84
C GLU A 29 -4.98 -11.92 9.81
N SER A 30 -4.42 -10.75 10.15
CA SER A 30 -5.20 -9.50 10.21
C SER A 30 -5.39 -8.84 8.85
N ASN A 31 -4.51 -9.14 7.89
CA ASN A 31 -4.47 -8.48 6.58
C ASN A 31 -4.34 -6.95 6.70
N ARG A 32 -3.73 -6.46 7.78
CA ARG A 32 -3.46 -5.05 8.02
C ARG A 32 -2.14 -4.64 7.34
N PRO A 33 -2.07 -3.47 6.68
CA PRO A 33 -0.81 -2.92 6.19
C PRO A 33 0.25 -2.82 7.29
N ILE A 34 1.48 -3.22 6.98
CA ILE A 34 2.64 -3.05 7.86
C ILE A 34 3.78 -2.33 7.15
N PHE A 35 4.56 -1.60 7.95
CA PHE A 35 5.78 -0.88 7.54
C PHE A 35 6.92 -1.30 8.45
N SER A 36 8.15 -1.04 8.02
CA SER A 36 9.33 -1.29 8.84
C SER A 36 10.43 -0.30 8.48
N ASP A 37 11.21 0.09 9.49
CA ASP A 37 12.47 0.79 9.28
C ASP A 37 13.63 -0.22 9.28
N ARG A 38 14.86 0.28 9.36
CA ARG A 38 16.10 -0.48 9.44
C ARG A 38 16.25 -1.28 10.73
N ASP A 39 15.45 -0.98 11.74
CA ASP A 39 15.36 -1.72 12.99
C ASP A 39 14.59 -3.05 12.87
N GLY A 40 13.87 -3.27 11.76
CA GLY A 40 13.09 -4.47 11.53
C GLY A 40 11.80 -4.55 12.35
N VAL A 41 11.41 -3.47 13.04
CA VAL A 41 10.21 -3.45 13.88
C VAL A 41 8.99 -3.12 13.03
N ALA A 42 7.95 -3.95 13.12
CA ALA A 42 6.69 -3.70 12.45
C ALA A 42 6.03 -2.42 12.99
N LYS A 43 5.64 -1.53 12.08
CA LYS A 43 4.88 -0.30 12.31
C LYS A 43 3.57 -0.37 11.54
N TYR A 44 2.57 0.37 11.99
CA TYR A 44 1.23 0.33 11.38
C TYR A 44 0.80 1.67 10.79
N ASP A 45 1.62 2.70 10.93
CA ASP A 45 1.54 3.95 10.18
C ASP A 45 2.87 4.19 9.46
N ILE A 46 2.79 4.57 8.19
CA ILE A 46 3.96 4.88 7.37
C ILE A 46 4.68 6.14 7.86
N GLU A 47 4.02 6.97 8.68
CA GLU A 47 4.64 8.12 9.31
C GLU A 47 5.52 7.74 10.52
N GLU A 48 5.42 6.49 11.03
CA GLU A 48 6.28 5.99 12.12
C GLU A 48 7.66 5.53 11.65
N ILE A 49 7.88 5.39 10.34
CA ILE A 49 9.20 5.06 9.77
C ILE A 49 9.96 6.33 9.35
N GLY A 50 11.27 6.28 9.46
CA GLY A 50 12.17 7.39 9.15
C GLY A 50 12.08 7.83 7.69
N GLY A 51 12.31 9.14 7.47
CA GLY A 51 12.16 9.78 6.16
C GLY A 51 12.97 9.09 5.04
N GLU A 52 14.13 8.52 5.37
CA GLU A 52 14.94 7.75 4.42
C GLU A 52 14.19 6.54 3.87
N ARG A 53 13.60 5.70 4.73
CA ARG A 53 12.81 4.53 4.32
C ARG A 53 11.45 4.94 3.73
N ARG A 54 10.79 5.94 4.32
CA ARG A 54 9.50 6.45 3.86
C ARG A 54 9.54 6.97 2.43
N GLY A 55 10.58 7.74 2.09
CA GLY A 55 10.78 8.30 0.75
C GLY A 55 11.62 7.43 -0.20
N GLY A 56 12.49 6.57 0.34
CA GLY A 56 13.42 5.74 -0.44
C GLY A 56 12.82 4.43 -0.93
N TYR A 57 11.74 3.94 -0.32
CA TYR A 57 11.10 2.67 -0.67
C TYR A 57 9.62 2.87 -1.03
N THR A 58 9.12 2.04 -1.93
CA THR A 58 7.72 2.11 -2.40
C THR A 58 6.85 1.20 -1.55
N TRP A 59 6.14 1.80 -0.59
CA TRP A 59 5.29 1.08 0.37
C TRP A 59 3.85 0.87 -0.10
N TYR A 60 3.37 1.70 -1.03
CA TYR A 60 2.03 1.61 -1.60
C TYR A 60 2.06 1.75 -3.12
N GLY A 61 1.07 1.15 -3.78
CA GLY A 61 0.93 1.26 -5.22
C GLY A 61 -0.31 0.55 -5.74
N THR A 62 -0.45 0.53 -7.06
CA THR A 62 -1.67 0.08 -7.75
C THR A 62 -1.52 -1.35 -8.30
N TRP A 63 -0.69 -2.18 -7.68
CA TRP A 63 -0.30 -3.50 -8.19
C TRP A 63 -1.49 -4.46 -8.36
N GLY A 64 -2.52 -4.36 -7.51
CA GLY A 64 -3.72 -5.18 -7.63
C GLY A 64 -4.63 -4.81 -8.81
N ALA A 65 -4.40 -3.66 -9.47
CA ALA A 65 -5.33 -3.16 -10.49
C ALA A 65 -5.41 -4.07 -11.71
N THR A 66 -4.27 -4.57 -12.21
CA THR A 66 -4.25 -5.46 -13.39
C THR A 66 -4.97 -6.77 -13.09
N VAL A 67 -4.61 -7.45 -12.00
CA VAL A 67 -5.26 -8.72 -11.63
C VAL A 67 -6.75 -8.56 -11.34
N LEU A 68 -7.17 -7.44 -10.73
CA LEU A 68 -8.59 -7.16 -10.51
C LEU A 68 -9.36 -7.00 -11.82
N ASN A 69 -8.76 -6.29 -12.79
CA ASN A 69 -9.35 -6.11 -14.13
C ASN A 69 -9.40 -7.42 -14.91
N ASP A 70 -8.35 -8.25 -14.83
CA ASP A 70 -8.29 -9.53 -15.50
C ASP A 70 -9.28 -10.53 -14.88
N TYR A 71 -9.39 -10.54 -13.54
CA TYR A 71 -10.39 -11.32 -12.82
C TYR A 71 -11.82 -10.94 -13.20
N ALA A 72 -12.08 -9.66 -13.48
CA ALA A 72 -13.40 -9.21 -13.95
C ALA A 72 -13.77 -9.77 -15.34
N LYS A 73 -12.78 -10.10 -16.17
CA LYS A 73 -12.98 -10.69 -17.51
C LYS A 73 -12.87 -12.21 -17.50
N TRP A 74 -12.50 -12.82 -16.38
CA TRP A 74 -12.22 -14.24 -16.31
C TRP A 74 -13.51 -15.07 -16.53
N PRO A 75 -13.56 -15.95 -17.55
CA PRO A 75 -14.81 -16.61 -17.95
C PRO A 75 -15.32 -17.63 -16.92
N PHE A 76 -14.45 -18.11 -16.02
CA PHE A 76 -14.80 -19.05 -14.95
C PHE A 76 -15.00 -18.37 -13.60
N ARG A 77 -15.04 -17.03 -13.56
CA ARG A 77 -15.44 -16.32 -12.37
C ARG A 77 -16.89 -16.69 -12.07
N ASP A 78 -17.14 -17.22 -10.88
CA ASP A 78 -18.49 -17.30 -10.33
C ASP A 78 -19.08 -15.89 -10.27
N LYS A 79 -20.15 -15.66 -11.03
CA LYS A 79 -20.97 -14.47 -10.88
C LYS A 79 -21.82 -14.67 -9.63
N GLN A 80 -21.29 -14.28 -8.46
CA GLN A 80 -22.13 -14.00 -7.30
C GLN A 80 -23.14 -12.91 -7.63
#